data_AF-A0A6I1JGZ7-F1
#
_entry.id   AF-A0A6I1JGZ7-F1
#
_cell.length_a   1.000
_cell.length_b   1.000
_cell.length_c   1.000
_cell.angle_alpha   90.00
_cell.angle_beta   90.00
_cell.angle_gamma   90.00
#
_symmetry.space_group_name_H-M   'P 1'
#
loop_
_entity.id
_entity.type
_entity.pdbx_description
1 polymer ?
#
loop_
_entity_poly.entity_id
_entity_poly.type
_entity_poly.pdbx_seq_one_letter_code
_entity_poly.pdbx_strand_id
1 'polypeptide(L)'
;STPFTRAMYSMMASGAVVITLSAAVIGVVAFADPEARMAPALRLAVLLGLVGGAVLTLVTGFAIGSRLSPHVGIHPTGGARMAVTGWSLVVGDLRVAHFLGTHMIQAIPLVGLIAARRLPPAVALATVWISAIGWTGLVWLASQQALAGRPLPRLF
;
A
#
# COMPACT_ATOMS: atom_id res chain seq x y z
N SER A 1 -1.78 29.42 -1.84
CA SER A 1 -2.99 28.56 -1.84
C SER A 1 -4.18 29.38 -1.39
N THR A 2 -5.38 29.16 -1.96
CA THR A 2 -6.61 29.86 -1.54
C THR A 2 -7.31 29.12 -0.40
N PRO A 3 -8.17 29.76 0.40
CA PRO A 3 -8.99 29.07 1.40
C PRO A 3 -9.76 27.87 0.82
N PHE A 4 -10.34 28.02 -0.37
CA PHE A 4 -11.03 26.96 -1.09
C PHE A 4 -10.13 25.74 -1.36
N THR A 5 -8.91 25.95 -1.91
CA THR A 5 -8.00 24.83 -2.21
C THR A 5 -7.54 24.08 -0.96
N ARG A 6 -7.40 24.76 0.18
CA ARG A 6 -7.10 24.11 1.46
C ARG A 6 -8.25 23.26 1.96
N ALA A 7 -9.49 23.76 1.89
CA ALA A 7 -10.67 22.99 2.25
C ALA A 7 -10.82 21.73 1.40
N MET A 8 -10.62 21.84 0.08
CA MET A 8 -10.64 20.69 -0.83
C MET A 8 -9.54 19.67 -0.52
N TYR A 9 -8.32 20.12 -0.22
CA TYR A 9 -7.22 19.23 0.18
C TYR A 9 -7.54 18.46 1.46
N SER A 10 -8.09 19.13 2.47
CA SER A 10 -8.53 18.48 3.72
C SER A 10 -9.66 17.48 3.49
N MET A 11 -10.67 17.85 2.69
CA MET A 11 -11.79 16.97 2.37
C MET A 11 -11.35 15.72 1.60
N MET A 12 -10.44 15.88 0.63
CA MET A 12 -9.83 14.77 -0.09
C MET A 12 -9.09 13.83 0.88
N ALA A 13 -8.28 14.37 1.79
CA ALA A 13 -7.56 13.58 2.79
C ALA A 13 -8.53 12.80 3.69
N SER A 14 -9.60 13.44 4.18
CA SER A 14 -10.64 12.77 4.97
C SER A 14 -11.34 11.66 4.19
N GLY A 15 -11.71 11.91 2.93
CA GLY A 15 -12.32 10.90 2.06
C GLY A 15 -11.40 9.70 1.82
N ALA A 16 -10.11 9.95 1.60
CA ALA A 16 -9.11 8.90 1.46
C ALA A 16 -8.96 8.06 2.74
N VAL A 17 -9.01 8.68 3.91
CA VAL A 17 -9.00 7.95 5.20
C VAL A 17 -10.25 7.08 5.34
N VAL A 18 -11.44 7.63 5.07
CA VAL A 18 -12.70 6.90 5.19
C VAL A 18 -12.71 5.67 4.29
N ILE A 19 -12.43 5.81 2.99
CA ILE A 19 -12.47 4.68 2.05
C ILE A 19 -11.44 3.60 2.42
N THR A 20 -10.26 4.02 2.89
CA THR A 20 -9.18 3.10 3.29
C THR A 20 -9.54 2.34 4.58
N LEU A 21 -10.11 3.03 5.57
CA LEU A 21 -10.58 2.38 6.80
C LEU A 21 -11.77 1.47 6.56
N SER A 22 -12.67 1.81 5.62
CA SER A 22 -13.76 0.91 5.23
C SER A 22 -13.23 -0.44 4.73
N ALA A 23 -12.14 -0.45 3.96
CA ALA A 23 -11.49 -1.69 3.56
C ALA A 23 -11.00 -2.49 4.77
N ALA A 24 -10.31 -1.86 5.73
CA ALA A 24 -9.87 -2.53 6.95
C ALA A 24 -11.03 -3.14 7.75
N VAL A 25 -12.13 -2.39 7.90
CA VAL A 25 -13.35 -2.87 8.57
C VAL A 25 -13.91 -4.09 7.85
N ILE A 26 -14.03 -4.06 6.53
CA ILE A 26 -14.49 -5.22 5.73
C ILE A 26 -13.57 -6.43 5.96
N GLY A 27 -12.25 -6.22 6.00
CA GLY A 27 -11.29 -7.29 6.27
C GLY A 27 -11.49 -7.96 7.63
N VAL A 28 -11.73 -7.16 8.68
CA VAL A 28 -12.01 -7.66 10.04
C VAL A 28 -13.36 -8.39 10.09
N VAL A 29 -14.41 -7.81 9.52
CA VAL A 29 -15.75 -8.41 9.49
C VAL A 29 -15.74 -9.74 8.75
N ALA A 30 -15.13 -9.80 7.55
CA ALA A 30 -15.03 -11.02 6.75
C ALA A 30 -14.21 -12.12 7.45
N PHE A 31 -13.20 -11.75 8.24
CA PHE A 31 -12.44 -12.70 9.04
C PHE A 31 -13.23 -13.25 10.21
N ALA A 32 -13.98 -12.39 10.91
CA ALA A 32 -14.75 -12.72 12.09
C ALA A 32 -16.05 -13.48 11.79
N ASP A 33 -16.59 -13.40 10.57
CA ASP A 33 -17.82 -14.08 10.16
C ASP A 33 -17.63 -15.61 10.10
N PRO A 34 -18.16 -16.40 11.05
CA PRO A 34 -17.99 -17.85 11.04
C PRO A 34 -18.70 -18.54 9.85
N GLU A 35 -19.76 -17.92 9.33
CA GLU A 35 -20.57 -18.47 8.23
C GLU A 35 -19.96 -18.19 6.85
N ALA A 36 -18.96 -17.32 6.77
CA ALA A 36 -18.29 -17.01 5.52
C ALA A 36 -17.62 -18.27 4.93
N ARG A 37 -18.16 -18.74 3.80
CA ARG A 37 -17.69 -19.92 3.04
C ARG A 37 -16.38 -19.64 2.30
N MET A 38 -15.31 -19.41 3.07
CA MET A 38 -13.97 -19.12 2.59
C MET A 38 -12.98 -20.16 3.11
N ALA A 39 -12.07 -20.61 2.25
CA ALA A 39 -10.94 -21.42 2.68
C ALA A 39 -10.09 -20.63 3.72
N PRO A 40 -9.49 -21.29 4.73
CA PRO A 40 -8.71 -20.62 5.78
C PRO A 40 -7.63 -19.66 5.24
N ALA A 41 -6.92 -20.07 4.18
CA ALA A 41 -5.90 -19.24 3.54
C ALA A 41 -6.48 -17.97 2.90
N LEU A 42 -7.63 -18.06 2.22
CA LEU A 42 -8.29 -16.88 1.65
C LEU A 42 -8.81 -15.95 2.76
N ARG A 43 -9.41 -16.50 3.80
CA ARG A 43 -9.92 -15.73 4.96
C ARG A 43 -8.79 -14.94 5.62
N LEU A 44 -7.64 -15.58 5.87
CA LEU A 44 -6.45 -14.91 6.39
C LEU A 44 -5.92 -13.84 5.41
N ALA A 45 -5.87 -14.14 4.12
CA ALA A 45 -5.38 -13.21 3.10
C ALA A 45 -6.25 -11.96 2.97
N VAL A 46 -7.57 -12.10 3.10
CA VAL A 46 -8.51 -10.97 3.16
C VAL A 46 -8.20 -10.09 4.38
N LEU A 47 -8.03 -10.69 5.57
CA LEU A 47 -7.67 -9.93 6.77
C LEU A 47 -6.35 -9.17 6.58
N LEU A 48 -5.27 -9.88 6.26
CA LEU A 48 -3.92 -9.30 6.16
C LEU A 48 -3.81 -8.28 5.03
N GLY A 49 -4.43 -8.56 3.88
CA GLY A 49 -4.42 -7.67 2.73
C GLY A 49 -5.17 -6.37 2.99
N LEU A 50 -6.42 -6.46 3.48
CA LEU A 50 -7.26 -5.28 3.67
C LEU A 50 -6.79 -4.46 4.88
N VAL A 51 -6.54 -5.10 6.02
CA VAL A 51 -6.09 -4.38 7.23
C VAL A 51 -4.65 -3.90 7.09
N GLY A 52 -3.73 -4.79 6.70
CA GLY A 52 -2.32 -4.44 6.51
C GLY A 52 -2.14 -3.40 5.40
N GLY A 53 -2.81 -3.60 4.27
CA GLY A 53 -2.79 -2.63 3.17
C GLY A 53 -3.37 -1.28 3.56
N ALA A 54 -4.49 -1.23 4.29
CA ALA A 54 -5.03 0.02 4.80
C ALA A 54 -4.04 0.75 5.74
N VAL A 55 -3.45 0.04 6.71
CA VAL A 55 -2.45 0.61 7.63
C VAL A 55 -1.27 1.18 6.85
N LEU A 56 -0.68 0.41 5.93
CA LEU A 56 0.47 0.84 5.14
C LEU A 56 0.14 2.03 4.22
N THR A 57 -1.06 2.01 3.62
CA THR A 57 -1.58 3.12 2.79
C THR A 57 -1.68 4.41 3.60
N LEU A 58 -2.27 4.33 4.80
CA LEU A 58 -2.42 5.50 5.68
C LEU A 58 -1.07 6.03 6.15
N VAL A 59 -0.18 5.15 6.64
CA VAL A 59 1.16 5.55 7.13
C VAL A 59 1.94 6.29 6.05
N THR A 60 2.02 5.72 4.85
CA THR A 60 2.73 6.33 3.72
C THR A 60 2.03 7.56 3.17
N GLY A 61 0.69 7.56 3.12
CA GLY A 61 -0.13 8.68 2.68
C GLY A 61 0.01 9.90 3.60
N PHE A 62 -0.02 9.70 4.92
CA PHE A 62 0.24 10.76 5.90
C PHE A 62 1.68 11.26 5.85
N ALA A 63 2.66 10.40 5.55
CA ALA A 63 4.04 10.82 5.34
C ALA A 63 4.18 11.78 4.14
N ILE A 64 3.43 11.54 3.06
CA ILE A 64 3.36 12.45 1.90
C ILE A 64 2.62 13.74 2.30
N GLY A 65 1.44 13.59 2.90
CA GLY A 65 0.56 14.71 3.22
C GLY A 65 1.16 15.72 4.20
N SER A 66 1.91 15.24 5.21
CA SER A 66 2.62 16.08 6.19
C SER A 66 3.77 16.89 5.58
N ARG A 67 4.34 16.41 4.47
CA ARG A 67 5.40 17.11 3.72
C ARG A 67 4.87 18.05 2.64
N LEU A 68 3.57 17.94 2.31
CA LEU A 68 2.95 18.60 1.15
C LEU A 68 3.67 18.30 -0.18
N SER A 69 4.42 17.19 -0.23
CA SER A 69 5.21 16.75 -1.38
C SER A 69 5.49 15.25 -1.26
N PRO A 70 5.43 14.49 -2.37
CA PRO A 70 5.88 13.10 -2.38
C PRO A 70 7.41 12.96 -2.41
N HIS A 71 8.13 14.03 -2.76
CA HIS A 71 9.57 13.99 -2.95
C HIS A 71 10.32 14.25 -1.64
N VAL A 72 11.43 13.55 -1.46
CA VAL A 72 12.42 13.81 -0.41
C VAL A 72 13.68 14.36 -1.07
N GLY A 73 13.95 15.65 -0.85
CA GLY A 73 14.97 16.42 -1.56
C GLY A 73 14.36 17.40 -2.58
N ILE A 74 15.23 18.16 -3.25
CA ILE A 74 14.81 19.15 -4.26
C ILE A 74 14.80 18.48 -5.62
N HIS A 75 13.61 18.27 -6.19
CA HIS A 75 13.48 17.77 -7.55
C HIS A 75 13.82 18.89 -8.54
N PRO A 76 14.88 18.76 -9.36
CA PRO A 76 15.25 19.80 -10.31
C PRO A 76 14.19 19.95 -11.41
N THR A 77 14.08 21.17 -11.96
CA THR A 77 13.28 21.44 -13.16
C THR A 77 13.78 20.57 -14.31
N GLY A 78 12.87 19.84 -14.98
CA GLY A 78 13.24 18.90 -16.04
C GLY A 78 13.90 17.60 -15.55
N GLY A 79 13.95 17.35 -14.23
CA GLY A 79 14.50 16.11 -13.68
C GLY A 79 13.78 14.86 -14.19
N ALA A 80 14.53 13.78 -14.39
CA ALA A 80 14.02 12.55 -14.96
C ALA A 80 12.95 11.88 -14.08
N ARG A 81 11.92 11.34 -14.72
CA ARG A 81 10.80 10.63 -14.09
C ARG A 81 10.46 9.37 -14.89
N MET A 82 9.88 8.38 -14.24
CA MET A 82 9.32 7.22 -14.92
C MET A 82 8.19 7.64 -15.85
N ALA A 83 8.17 7.11 -17.08
CA ALA A 83 7.21 7.51 -18.11
C ALA A 83 5.75 7.25 -17.73
N VAL A 84 5.47 6.12 -17.06
CA VAL A 84 4.09 5.70 -16.76
C VAL A 84 3.61 6.27 -15.43
N THR A 85 4.38 6.09 -14.36
CA THR A 85 3.96 6.45 -13.00
C THR A 85 4.31 7.89 -12.62
N GLY A 86 5.21 8.52 -13.38
CA GLY A 86 5.76 9.84 -13.05
C GLY A 86 6.62 9.86 -11.79
N TRP A 87 7.03 8.71 -11.26
CA TRP A 87 7.91 8.64 -10.08
C TRP A 87 9.28 9.24 -10.39
N SER A 88 9.83 9.98 -9.43
CA SER A 88 11.13 10.61 -9.56
C SER A 88 12.25 9.57 -9.70
N LEU A 89 13.15 9.80 -10.67
CA LEU A 89 14.37 9.01 -10.88
C LEU A 89 15.64 9.75 -10.42
N VAL A 90 15.48 10.91 -9.79
CA VAL A 90 16.60 11.79 -9.39
C VAL A 90 16.65 12.09 -7.89
N VAL A 91 15.50 12.03 -7.22
CA VAL A 91 15.35 12.15 -5.76
C VAL A 91 14.41 11.07 -5.22
N GLY A 92 14.40 10.87 -3.90
CA GLY A 92 13.48 9.93 -3.24
C GLY A 92 12.00 10.29 -3.47
N ASP A 93 11.16 9.26 -3.66
CA ASP A 93 9.74 9.41 -3.97
C ASP A 93 8.87 8.47 -3.14
N LEU A 94 8.11 9.03 -2.19
CA LEU A 94 7.26 8.26 -1.29
C LEU A 94 6.05 7.62 -1.98
N ARG A 95 5.72 8.03 -3.22
CA ARG A 95 4.60 7.43 -3.97
C ARG A 95 4.82 5.96 -4.26
N VAL A 96 6.06 5.50 -4.34
CA VAL A 96 6.37 4.08 -4.57
C VAL A 96 5.89 3.25 -3.38
N ALA A 97 6.30 3.64 -2.18
CA ALA A 97 5.88 2.95 -0.96
C ALA A 97 4.37 3.03 -0.76
N HIS A 98 3.77 4.20 -1.03
CA HIS A 98 2.32 4.39 -0.94
C HIS A 98 1.55 3.52 -1.93
N PHE A 99 2.02 3.44 -3.17
CA PHE A 99 1.47 2.58 -4.20
C PHE A 99 1.51 1.11 -3.75
N LEU A 100 2.67 0.63 -3.29
CA LEU A 100 2.82 -0.74 -2.81
C LEU A 100 1.91 -1.01 -1.59
N GLY A 101 1.83 -0.08 -0.63
CA GLY A 101 0.93 -0.20 0.52
C GLY A 101 -0.53 -0.34 0.11
N THR A 102 -0.98 0.51 -0.82
CA THR A 102 -2.35 0.46 -1.38
C THR A 102 -2.61 -0.86 -2.10
N HIS A 103 -1.65 -1.33 -2.89
CA HIS A 103 -1.80 -2.54 -3.70
C HIS A 103 -1.77 -3.84 -2.89
N MET A 104 -1.35 -3.78 -1.63
CA MET A 104 -1.47 -4.92 -0.71
C MET A 104 -2.93 -5.36 -0.51
N ILE A 105 -3.86 -4.40 -0.58
CA ILE A 105 -5.32 -4.62 -0.44
C ILE A 105 -5.82 -5.60 -1.51
N GLN A 106 -5.26 -5.58 -2.71
CA GLN A 106 -5.65 -6.47 -3.81
C GLN A 106 -4.71 -7.67 -3.95
N ALA A 107 -3.40 -7.44 -3.80
CA ALA A 107 -2.39 -8.47 -4.07
C ALA A 107 -2.48 -9.64 -3.10
N ILE A 108 -2.59 -9.39 -1.78
CA ILE A 108 -2.60 -10.46 -0.78
C ILE A 108 -3.88 -11.32 -0.87
N PRO A 109 -5.10 -10.76 -1.00
CA PRO A 109 -6.29 -11.59 -1.22
C PRO A 109 -6.20 -12.42 -2.51
N LEU A 110 -5.61 -11.87 -3.58
CA LEU A 110 -5.39 -12.62 -4.81
C LEU A 110 -4.41 -13.80 -4.60
N VAL A 111 -3.32 -13.59 -3.85
CA VAL A 111 -2.41 -14.67 -3.45
C VAL A 111 -3.15 -15.75 -2.66
N GLY A 112 -3.94 -15.36 -1.65
CA GLY A 112 -4.72 -16.31 -0.85
C GLY A 112 -5.74 -17.09 -1.67
N LEU A 113 -6.38 -16.42 -2.63
CA LEU A 113 -7.35 -17.03 -3.55
C LEU A 113 -6.70 -18.09 -4.44
N ILE A 114 -5.53 -17.78 -5.00
CA ILE A 114 -4.78 -18.72 -5.85
C ILE A 114 -4.22 -19.86 -5.01
N ALA A 115 -3.59 -19.55 -3.88
CA ALA A 115 -2.99 -20.53 -2.98
C ALA A 115 -4.03 -21.54 -2.46
N ALA A 116 -5.20 -21.07 -2.02
CA ALA A 116 -6.28 -21.93 -1.54
C ALA A 116 -6.81 -22.90 -2.60
N ARG A 117 -6.68 -22.58 -3.90
CA ARG A 117 -7.13 -23.42 -5.01
C ARG A 117 -6.08 -24.37 -5.54
N ARG A 118 -4.80 -24.06 -5.33
CA ARG A 118 -3.68 -24.74 -6.02
C ARG A 118 -2.74 -25.49 -5.09
N LEU A 119 -2.77 -25.19 -3.79
CA LEU A 119 -1.80 -25.71 -2.82
C LEU A 119 -2.51 -26.48 -1.70
N PRO A 120 -1.83 -27.46 -1.06
CA PRO A 120 -2.32 -28.08 0.16
C PRO A 120 -2.60 -27.03 1.26
N PRO A 121 -3.58 -27.23 2.15
CA PRO A 121 -4.02 -26.21 3.10
C PRO A 121 -2.90 -25.57 3.94
N ALA A 122 -1.98 -26.37 4.47
CA ALA A 122 -0.86 -25.87 5.26
C ALA A 122 0.11 -24.99 4.44
N VAL A 123 0.40 -25.41 3.20
CA VAL A 123 1.26 -24.66 2.27
C VAL A 123 0.57 -23.36 1.87
N ALA A 124 -0.74 -23.39 1.59
CA ALA A 124 -1.49 -22.19 1.24
C ALA A 124 -1.46 -21.12 2.35
N LEU A 125 -1.62 -21.53 3.61
CA LEU A 125 -1.49 -20.63 4.77
C LEU A 125 -0.08 -20.03 4.88
N ALA A 126 0.96 -20.86 4.75
CA ALA A 126 2.34 -20.39 4.78
C ALA A 126 2.62 -19.40 3.64
N THR A 127 2.13 -19.66 2.43
CA THR A 127 2.26 -18.76 1.27
C THR A 127 1.66 -17.38 1.56
N VAL A 128 0.49 -17.32 2.18
CA VAL A 128 -0.18 -16.05 2.54
C VAL A 128 0.65 -15.26 3.55
N TRP A 129 1.14 -15.91 4.62
CA TRP A 129 1.99 -15.24 5.62
C TRP A 129 3.30 -14.72 5.02
N ILE A 130 4.02 -15.56 4.28
CA ILE A 130 5.29 -15.18 3.65
C ILE A 130 5.08 -14.02 2.68
N SER A 131 4.00 -14.06 1.90
CA SER A 131 3.67 -13.00 0.94
C SER A 131 3.30 -11.70 1.65
N ALA A 132 2.50 -11.74 2.72
CA ALA A 132 2.14 -10.55 3.49
C ALA A 132 3.34 -9.91 4.19
N ILE A 133 4.21 -10.73 4.80
CA ILE A 133 5.46 -10.26 5.45
C ILE A 133 6.42 -9.69 4.40
N GLY A 134 6.63 -10.40 3.29
CA GLY A 134 7.48 -9.95 2.21
C GLY A 134 7.00 -8.64 1.61
N TRP A 135 5.69 -8.51 1.35
CA TRP A 135 5.09 -7.29 0.83
C TRP A 135 5.25 -6.11 1.80
N THR A 136 5.02 -6.34 3.09
CA THR A 136 5.24 -5.33 4.13
C THR A 136 6.71 -4.88 4.16
N GLY A 137 7.64 -5.84 4.05
CA GLY A 137 9.08 -5.56 3.92
C GLY A 137 9.41 -4.72 2.69
N LEU A 138 8.80 -5.00 1.53
CA LEU A 138 8.98 -4.20 0.31
C LEU A 138 8.50 -2.76 0.50
N VAL A 139 7.33 -2.55 1.11
CA VAL A 139 6.80 -1.22 1.42
C VAL A 139 7.74 -0.47 2.37
N TRP A 140 8.23 -1.15 3.41
CA TRP A 140 9.18 -0.58 4.37
C TRP A 140 10.48 -0.17 3.68
N LEU A 141 11.09 -1.06 2.90
CA LEU A 141 12.34 -0.78 2.18
C LEU A 141 12.17 0.38 1.19
N ALA A 142 11.08 0.41 0.43
CA ALA A 142 10.77 1.52 -0.48
C ALA A 142 10.60 2.85 0.29
N SER A 143 9.96 2.82 1.47
CA SER A 143 9.81 4.00 2.33
C SER A 143 11.17 4.50 2.81
N GLN A 144 12.02 3.60 3.32
CA GLN A 144 13.35 3.95 3.83
C GLN A 144 14.27 4.47 2.72
N GLN A 145 14.21 3.89 1.52
CA GLN A 145 14.94 4.39 0.35
C GLN A 145 14.52 5.82 0.01
N ALA A 146 13.21 6.08 -0.09
CA ALA A 146 12.68 7.41 -0.37
C ALA A 146 13.05 8.41 0.73
N LEU A 147 12.90 8.05 2.02
CA LEU A 147 13.25 8.90 3.16
C LEU A 147 14.75 9.21 3.25
N ALA A 148 15.61 8.33 2.73
CA ALA A 148 17.04 8.59 2.58
C ALA A 148 17.36 9.53 1.39
N GLY A 149 16.35 10.06 0.70
CA GLY A 149 16.50 10.93 -0.47
C GLY A 149 17.02 10.20 -1.72
N ARG A 150 17.12 8.87 -1.68
CA ARG A 150 17.68 8.08 -2.78
C ARG A 150 16.59 7.83 -3.84
N PRO A 151 16.88 8.06 -5.13
CA PRO A 151 15.94 7.73 -6.18
C PRO A 151 15.74 6.21 -6.27
N LEU A 152 14.67 5.81 -6.94
CA LEU A 152 14.51 4.41 -7.35
C LEU A 152 15.73 3.96 -8.16
N PRO A 153 16.24 2.73 -7.94
CA PRO A 153 17.25 2.15 -8.81
C PRO A 153 16.70 2.14 -10.24
N ARG A 154 17.50 2.62 -11.20
CA ARG A 154 17.11 2.55 -12.61
C ARG A 154 17.07 1.07 -12.99
N LEU A 155 15.86 0.52 -13.08
CA LEU A 155 15.67 -0.83 -13.62
C LEU A 155 15.65 -0.85 -15.16
N PHE A 156 15.70 0.31 -15.82
CA PHE A 156 15.88 0.48 -17.26
C PHE A 156 16.56 1.83 -17.53
#